data_AF-A1RSL3-F1
#
_entry.id   AF-A1RSL3-F1
#
_cell.length_a   1.000
_cell.length_b   1.000
_cell.length_c   1.000
_cell.angle_alpha   90.00
_cell.angle_beta   90.00
_cell.angle_gamma   90.00
#
_symmetry.space_group_name_H-M   'P 1'
#
loop_
_entity.id
_entity.type
_entity.pdbx_description
1 polymer ?
#
loop_
_entity_poly.entity_id
_entity_poly.type
_entity_poly.pdbx_seq_one_letter_code
_entity_poly.pdbx_strand_id
1 'polypeptide(L)'
;MAEEEKTVERAHVEERGGRQVLVLRWNTGKTSAGRLFGRYGVGGRPDFFRLLFGAIAGSLKEKFGPQGDEIFNKIRDSSEFRKSSREIFDALKDWFFNELAPKYGLDKGDIFMIITEIELDITTGELKWHKDRTEFYYWVRSDRCHQVSVPKECQELAEENTKLKQEIEQLRRELMQIKERLASILK
;
A
#
# COMPACT_ATOMS: atom_id res chain seq x y z
N MET A 1 -3.67 26.85 4.70
CA MET A 1 -3.82 26.28 6.06
C MET A 1 -2.97 25.04 6.07
N ALA A 2 -1.87 25.07 6.81
CA ALA A 2 -0.94 23.97 6.93
C ALA A 2 -1.61 22.91 7.81
N GLU A 3 -2.04 21.80 7.20
CA GLU A 3 -2.32 20.59 7.97
C GLU A 3 -1.00 20.17 8.60
N GLU A 4 -0.95 20.26 9.92
CA GLU A 4 0.09 19.62 10.72
C GLU A 4 0.12 18.16 10.31
N GLU A 5 1.15 17.78 9.54
CA GLU A 5 1.57 16.39 9.41
C GLU A 5 1.84 15.90 10.84
N LYS A 6 0.81 15.34 11.49
CA LYS A 6 1.00 14.39 12.57
C LYS A 6 1.95 13.37 11.98
N THR A 7 3.20 13.40 12.41
CA THR A 7 4.18 12.36 12.18
C THR A 7 3.60 11.10 12.82
N VAL A 8 2.77 10.38 12.05
CA VAL A 8 2.26 9.08 12.44
C VAL A 8 3.48 8.21 12.57
N GLU A 9 3.87 7.94 13.82
CA GLU A 9 5.02 7.11 14.12
C GLU A 9 4.79 5.74 13.46
N ARG A 10 5.60 5.42 12.45
CA ARG A 10 5.40 4.22 11.61
C ARG A 10 5.74 2.94 12.35
N ALA A 11 6.55 3.04 13.39
CA ALA A 11 6.84 1.96 14.31
C ALA A 11 7.20 2.53 15.68
N HIS A 12 6.90 1.79 16.74
CA HIS A 12 7.31 2.10 18.11
C HIS A 12 7.50 0.80 18.91
N VAL A 13 8.20 0.88 20.02
CA VAL A 13 8.47 -0.27 20.89
C VAL A 13 7.69 -0.11 22.18
N GLU A 14 6.98 -1.16 22.57
CA GLU A 14 6.25 -1.23 23.84
C GLU A 14 6.80 -2.34 24.72
N GLU A 15 6.78 -2.14 26.03
CA GLU A 15 7.09 -3.18 26.99
C GLU A 15 5.79 -3.75 27.57
N ARG A 16 5.54 -5.05 27.33
CA ARG A 16 4.33 -5.74 27.76
C ARG A 16 4.71 -7.00 28.52
N GLY A 17 4.43 -7.02 29.83
CA GLY A 17 4.70 -8.20 30.68
C GLY A 17 6.16 -8.65 30.67
N GLY A 18 7.11 -7.70 30.63
CA GLY A 18 8.55 -7.98 30.57
C GLY A 18 9.07 -8.39 29.18
N ARG A 19 8.25 -8.27 28.12
CA ARG A 19 8.65 -8.50 26.74
C ARG A 19 8.67 -7.20 25.96
N GLN A 20 9.66 -7.04 25.09
CA GLN A 20 9.70 -5.94 24.13
C GLN A 20 8.96 -6.34 22.87
N VAL A 21 7.95 -5.54 22.51
CA VAL A 21 7.12 -5.73 21.33
C VAL A 21 7.33 -4.54 20.40
N LEU A 22 7.74 -4.81 19.17
CA LEU A 22 7.77 -3.82 18.11
C LEU A 22 6.39 -3.77 17.45
N VAL A 23 5.72 -2.63 17.53
CA VAL A 23 4.47 -2.36 16.80
C VAL A 23 4.84 -1.59 15.54
N LEU A 24 4.43 -2.07 14.36
CA LEU A 24 4.67 -1.41 13.09
C LEU A 24 3.38 -1.21 12.29
N ARG A 25 3.16 0.02 11.81
CA ARG A 25 2.14 0.35 10.83
C ARG A 25 2.71 0.13 9.42
N TRP A 26 2.49 -1.07 8.91
CA TRP A 26 3.02 -1.52 7.63
C TRP A 26 2.11 -1.16 6.47
N ASN A 27 2.68 -0.53 5.44
CA ASN A 27 2.02 -0.23 4.17
C ASN A 27 2.65 -1.08 3.04
N THR A 28 1.82 -1.83 2.31
CA THR A 28 2.29 -2.67 1.19
C THR A 28 2.78 -1.86 -0.03
N GLY A 29 2.45 -0.57 -0.08
CA GLY A 29 2.52 0.25 -1.27
C GLY A 29 1.45 -0.13 -2.30
N LYS A 30 1.39 0.64 -3.40
CA LYS A 30 0.53 0.31 -4.54
C LYS A 30 1.00 -1.00 -5.19
N THR A 31 0.13 -1.99 -5.21
CA THR A 31 0.42 -3.34 -5.72
C THR A 31 -0.82 -3.96 -6.37
N SER A 32 -0.69 -5.18 -6.88
CA SER A 32 -1.81 -5.99 -7.39
C SER A 32 -1.80 -7.36 -6.74
N ALA A 33 -2.92 -8.09 -6.81
CA ALA A 33 -3.07 -9.39 -6.16
C ALA A 33 -2.04 -10.40 -6.68
N GLY A 34 -1.78 -10.38 -7.98
CA GLY A 34 -0.79 -11.23 -8.63
C GLY A 34 0.65 -10.98 -8.17
N ARG A 35 0.98 -9.74 -7.77
CA ARG A 35 2.30 -9.37 -7.25
C ARG A 35 2.41 -9.66 -5.75
N LEU A 36 1.45 -9.21 -4.96
CA LEU A 36 1.50 -9.32 -3.51
C LEU A 36 1.40 -10.77 -3.04
N PHE A 37 0.45 -11.54 -3.58
CA PHE A 37 0.16 -12.91 -3.17
C PHE A 37 0.60 -13.98 -4.16
N GLY A 38 0.91 -13.59 -5.40
CA GLY A 38 1.15 -14.50 -6.51
C GLY A 38 2.60 -14.54 -6.99
N ARG A 39 2.77 -15.07 -8.20
CA ARG A 39 4.07 -15.29 -8.85
C ARG A 39 4.61 -14.10 -9.63
N TYR A 40 3.88 -12.97 -9.67
CA TYR A 40 4.31 -11.79 -10.43
C TYR A 40 5.18 -10.82 -9.61
N GLY A 41 5.49 -11.15 -8.36
CA GLY A 41 6.47 -10.42 -7.57
C GLY A 41 7.91 -10.75 -7.99
N VAL A 42 8.87 -10.15 -7.29
CA VAL A 42 10.30 -10.27 -7.61
C VAL A 42 10.76 -11.73 -7.54
N GLY A 43 11.44 -12.21 -8.59
CA GLY A 43 11.97 -13.57 -8.65
C GLY A 43 10.91 -14.67 -8.76
N GLY A 44 9.69 -14.35 -9.20
CA GLY A 44 8.61 -15.32 -9.39
C GLY A 44 7.88 -15.69 -8.09
N ARG A 45 8.04 -14.89 -7.03
CA ARG A 45 7.52 -15.16 -5.67
C ARG A 45 6.59 -14.05 -5.19
N PRO A 46 5.74 -14.32 -4.19
CA PRO A 46 4.91 -13.28 -3.56
C PRO A 46 5.77 -12.15 -2.99
N ASP A 47 5.47 -10.91 -3.37
CA ASP A 47 6.17 -9.73 -2.84
C ASP A 47 5.92 -9.55 -1.32
N PHE A 48 4.85 -10.13 -0.78
CA PHE A 48 4.46 -10.04 0.64
C PHE A 48 5.63 -10.25 1.61
N PHE A 49 6.34 -11.39 1.51
CA PHE A 49 7.40 -11.72 2.47
C PHE A 49 8.56 -10.74 2.39
N ARG A 50 8.97 -10.38 1.18
CA ARG A 50 10.05 -9.41 0.96
C ARG A 50 9.70 -8.04 1.56
N LEU A 51 8.46 -7.60 1.35
CA LEU A 51 7.97 -6.32 1.86
C LEU A 51 7.84 -6.32 3.38
N LEU A 52 7.26 -7.37 3.96
CA LEU A 52 7.12 -7.51 5.42
C LEU A 52 8.49 -7.56 6.10
N PHE A 53 9.41 -8.37 5.57
CA PHE A 53 10.73 -8.56 6.16
C PHE A 53 11.56 -7.28 6.05
N GLY A 54 11.47 -6.57 4.92
CA GLY A 54 12.09 -5.26 4.75
C GLY A 54 11.54 -4.21 5.72
N ALA A 55 10.22 -4.20 5.95
CA ALA A 55 9.59 -3.30 6.91
C ALA A 55 10.04 -3.58 8.35
N ILE A 56 10.10 -4.85 8.75
CA ILE A 56 10.55 -5.27 10.08
C ILE A 56 12.03 -4.93 10.28
N ALA A 57 12.90 -5.32 9.35
CA ALA A 57 14.34 -5.03 9.45
C ALA A 57 14.61 -3.52 9.50
N GLY A 58 13.92 -2.74 8.66
CA GLY A 58 14.01 -1.28 8.67
C GLY A 58 13.57 -0.67 10.01
N SER A 59 12.45 -1.14 10.56
CA SER A 59 11.90 -0.65 11.83
C SER A 59 12.79 -1.02 13.03
N LEU A 60 13.33 -2.23 13.06
CA LEU A 60 14.29 -2.66 14.08
C LEU A 60 15.57 -1.80 14.03
N LYS A 61 16.08 -1.53 12.82
CA LYS A 61 17.25 -0.67 12.63
C LYS A 61 16.99 0.78 13.04
N GLU A 62 15.79 1.30 12.79
CA GLU A 62 15.38 2.64 13.22
C GLU A 62 15.34 2.75 14.75
N LYS A 63 14.82 1.74 15.46
CA LYS A 63 14.63 1.78 16.92
C LYS A 63 15.84 1.34 17.74
N PHE A 64 16.63 0.41 17.23
CA PHE A 64 17.78 -0.17 17.94
C PHE A 64 19.13 0.15 17.28
N GLY A 65 19.14 0.99 16.25
CA GLY A 65 20.36 1.33 15.51
C GLY A 65 20.99 0.10 14.84
N PRO A 66 22.33 0.00 14.80
CA PRO A 66 23.03 -1.15 14.19
C PRO A 66 22.66 -2.50 14.79
N GLN A 67 22.28 -2.54 16.08
CA GLN A 67 21.85 -3.78 16.75
C GLN A 67 20.54 -4.33 16.20
N GLY A 68 19.73 -3.51 15.51
CA GLY A 68 18.51 -3.95 14.86
C GLY A 68 18.75 -5.01 13.78
N ASP A 69 19.88 -4.94 13.07
CA ASP A 69 20.27 -5.95 12.07
C ASP A 69 20.60 -7.30 12.75
N GLU A 70 21.23 -7.28 13.93
CA GLU A 70 21.52 -8.48 14.72
C GLU A 70 20.25 -9.13 15.27
N ILE A 71 19.34 -8.31 15.82
CA ILE A 71 18.03 -8.75 16.30
C ILE A 71 17.27 -9.42 15.17
N PHE A 72 17.17 -8.75 14.01
CA PHE A 72 16.47 -9.29 12.85
C PHE A 72 17.06 -10.62 12.39
N ASN A 73 18.39 -10.72 12.27
CA ASN A 73 19.05 -11.96 11.86
C ASN A 73 18.79 -13.11 12.84
N LYS A 74 18.68 -12.83 14.13
CA LYS A 74 18.35 -13.84 15.16
C LYS A 74 16.92 -14.37 15.01
N ILE A 75 15.94 -13.49 14.76
CA ILE A 75 14.53 -13.89 14.68
C ILE A 75 14.12 -14.39 13.29
N ARG A 76 14.72 -13.89 12.21
CA ARG A 76 14.28 -14.16 10.82
C ARG A 76 14.21 -15.66 10.50
N ASP A 77 15.12 -16.43 11.07
CA ASP A 77 15.22 -17.87 10.86
C ASP A 77 14.58 -18.70 11.98
N SER A 78 13.96 -18.05 12.98
CA SER A 78 13.21 -18.74 14.04
C SER A 78 11.97 -19.44 13.49
N SER A 79 11.55 -20.51 14.18
CA SER A 79 10.40 -21.30 13.75
C SER A 79 9.09 -20.50 13.86
N GLU A 80 9.01 -19.67 14.90
CA GLU A 80 7.92 -18.80 15.27
C GLU A 80 7.74 -17.70 14.23
N PHE A 81 8.83 -17.04 13.80
CA PHE A 81 8.77 -16.01 12.77
C PHE A 81 8.32 -16.57 11.42
N ARG A 82 8.87 -17.72 11.02
CA ARG A 82 8.50 -18.39 9.76
C ARG A 82 7.06 -18.91 9.77
N LYS A 83 6.58 -19.41 10.90
CA LYS A 83 5.21 -19.87 11.07
C LYS A 83 4.23 -18.69 11.05
N SER A 84 4.43 -17.73 11.93
CA SER A 84 3.53 -16.58 12.07
C SER A 84 3.49 -15.70 10.81
N SER A 85 4.62 -15.49 10.12
CA SER A 85 4.62 -14.77 8.84
C SER A 85 3.81 -15.47 7.74
N ARG A 86 3.78 -16.81 7.71
CA ARG A 86 2.94 -17.58 6.78
C ARG A 86 1.47 -17.51 7.18
N GLU A 87 1.17 -17.63 8.47
CA GLU A 87 -0.21 -17.50 8.97
C GLU A 87 -0.79 -16.12 8.62
N ILE A 88 -0.02 -15.05 8.78
CA ILE A 88 -0.44 -13.70 8.35
C ILE A 88 -0.61 -13.65 6.83
N PHE A 89 0.31 -14.23 6.05
CA PHE A 89 0.18 -14.26 4.59
C PHE A 89 -1.11 -14.93 4.14
N ASP A 90 -1.40 -16.12 4.68
CA ASP A 90 -2.59 -16.90 4.31
C ASP A 90 -3.86 -16.19 4.78
N ALA A 91 -3.89 -15.68 6.02
CA ALA A 91 -5.05 -14.99 6.56
C ALA A 91 -5.36 -13.69 5.81
N LEU A 92 -4.34 -12.90 5.47
CA LEU A 92 -4.51 -11.64 4.75
C LEU A 92 -4.87 -11.89 3.27
N LYS A 93 -4.36 -12.97 2.67
CA LYS A 93 -4.75 -13.43 1.33
C LYS A 93 -6.20 -13.89 1.30
N ASP A 94 -6.61 -14.71 2.26
CA ASP A 94 -8.00 -15.18 2.37
C ASP A 94 -8.95 -14.02 2.62
N TRP A 95 -8.57 -13.09 3.50
CA TRP A 95 -9.31 -11.86 3.71
C TRP A 95 -9.48 -11.05 2.41
N PHE A 96 -8.41 -10.90 1.64
CA PHE A 96 -8.46 -10.18 0.37
C PHE A 96 -9.40 -10.86 -0.64
N PHE A 97 -9.25 -12.17 -0.89
CA PHE A 97 -10.00 -12.85 -1.94
C PHE A 97 -11.44 -13.17 -1.56
N ASN A 98 -11.72 -13.44 -0.28
CA ASN A 98 -13.04 -13.87 0.17
C ASN A 98 -13.90 -12.72 0.70
N GLU A 99 -13.30 -11.63 1.19
CA GLU A 99 -14.05 -10.48 1.72
C GLU A 99 -13.87 -9.23 0.86
N LEU A 100 -12.63 -8.76 0.64
CA LEU A 100 -12.40 -7.46 -0.01
C LEU A 100 -12.73 -7.47 -1.51
N ALA A 101 -12.22 -8.45 -2.25
CA ALA A 101 -12.40 -8.52 -3.69
C ALA A 101 -13.88 -8.63 -4.10
N PRO A 102 -14.71 -9.50 -3.46
CA PRO A 102 -16.14 -9.51 -3.72
C PRO A 102 -16.84 -8.23 -3.27
N LYS A 103 -16.49 -7.68 -2.10
CA LYS A 103 -17.12 -6.48 -1.55
C LYS A 103 -16.95 -5.24 -2.44
N TYR A 104 -15.78 -5.08 -3.05
CA TYR A 104 -15.44 -3.92 -3.88
C TYR A 104 -15.44 -4.23 -5.39
N GLY A 105 -15.87 -5.43 -5.81
CA GLY A 105 -15.92 -5.81 -7.21
C GLY A 105 -14.56 -5.79 -7.91
N LEU A 106 -13.49 -6.19 -7.20
CA LEU A 106 -12.13 -6.14 -7.73
C LEU A 106 -11.90 -7.22 -8.78
N ASP A 107 -11.30 -6.81 -9.89
CA ASP A 107 -10.93 -7.68 -11.00
C ASP A 107 -9.42 -7.96 -11.06
N LYS A 108 -9.07 -8.92 -11.92
CA LYS A 108 -7.67 -9.22 -12.23
C LYS A 108 -6.96 -7.99 -12.80
N GLY A 109 -5.89 -7.58 -12.12
CA GLY A 109 -5.06 -6.45 -12.54
C GLY A 109 -5.38 -5.15 -11.81
N ASP A 110 -6.46 -5.11 -11.02
CA ASP A 110 -6.75 -3.96 -10.18
C ASP A 110 -5.63 -3.71 -9.18
N ILE A 111 -5.41 -2.41 -8.94
CA ILE A 111 -4.36 -1.92 -8.05
C ILE A 111 -4.97 -1.58 -6.72
N PHE A 112 -4.26 -1.94 -5.65
CA PHE A 112 -4.66 -1.64 -4.28
C PHE A 112 -3.45 -1.43 -3.38
N MET A 113 -3.74 -1.03 -2.15
CA MET A 113 -2.78 -0.82 -1.08
C MET A 113 -3.44 -1.24 0.23
N ILE A 114 -2.70 -2.01 1.04
CA ILE A 114 -3.11 -2.41 2.39
C ILE A 114 -2.20 -1.69 3.38
N ILE A 115 -2.81 -1.02 4.36
CA ILE A 115 -2.12 -0.43 5.50
C ILE A 115 -2.61 -1.17 6.73
N THR A 116 -1.73 -1.84 7.45
CA THR A 116 -2.10 -2.67 8.61
C THR A 116 -1.11 -2.48 9.74
N GLU A 117 -1.54 -2.81 10.96
CA GLU A 117 -0.64 -2.95 12.10
C GLU A 117 -0.18 -4.42 12.25
N ILE A 118 1.12 -4.60 12.46
CA ILE A 118 1.75 -5.87 12.80
C ILE A 118 2.51 -5.67 14.11
N GLU A 119 2.40 -6.61 15.03
CA GLU A 119 3.24 -6.69 16.22
C GLU A 119 4.29 -7.77 16.04
N LEU A 120 5.50 -7.51 16.55
CA LEU A 120 6.61 -8.45 16.62
C LEU A 120 7.07 -8.58 18.06
N ASP A 121 7.00 -9.77 18.65
CA ASP A 121 7.73 -10.09 19.88
C ASP A 121 9.21 -10.23 19.54
N ILE A 122 10.03 -9.30 20.04
CA ILE A 122 11.46 -9.22 19.71
C ILE A 122 12.23 -10.43 20.24
N THR A 123 11.71 -11.09 21.28
CA THR A 123 12.39 -12.22 21.93
C THR A 123 12.16 -13.51 21.17
N THR A 124 10.90 -13.77 20.78
CA THR A 124 10.49 -15.03 20.14
C THR A 124 10.52 -14.96 18.61
N GLY A 125 10.36 -13.77 18.03
CA GLY A 125 10.11 -13.59 16.61
C GLY A 125 8.65 -13.81 16.21
N GLU A 126 7.74 -13.99 17.15
CA GLU A 126 6.32 -14.17 16.85
C GLU A 126 5.72 -12.89 16.26
N LEU A 127 5.02 -13.03 15.14
CA LEU A 127 4.28 -11.94 14.50
C LEU A 127 2.78 -12.07 14.76
N LYS A 128 2.13 -10.94 15.02
CA LYS A 128 0.68 -10.86 15.16
C LYS A 128 0.12 -9.79 14.25
N TRP A 129 -0.94 -10.14 13.52
CA TRP A 129 -1.66 -9.21 12.66
C TRP A 129 -2.92 -8.69 13.33
N HIS A 130 -3.10 -7.37 13.34
CA HIS A 130 -4.31 -6.70 13.81
C HIS A 130 -5.23 -6.35 12.64
N LYS A 131 -6.09 -7.30 12.28
CA LYS A 131 -7.07 -7.15 11.18
C LYS A 131 -8.00 -5.95 11.38
N ASP A 132 -8.37 -5.66 12.62
CA ASP A 132 -9.20 -4.52 13.02
C ASP A 132 -8.56 -3.15 12.73
N ARG A 133 -7.22 -3.11 12.67
CA ARG A 133 -6.44 -1.91 12.32
C ARG A 133 -5.96 -1.92 10.87
N THR A 134 -6.67 -2.64 10.00
CA THR A 134 -6.33 -2.75 8.58
C THR A 134 -7.20 -1.86 7.71
N GLU A 135 -6.56 -0.95 6.98
CA GLU A 135 -7.16 -0.09 5.97
C GLU A 135 -6.87 -0.64 4.56
N PHE A 136 -7.86 -0.53 3.68
CA PHE A 136 -7.78 -0.98 2.29
C PHE A 136 -8.12 0.16 1.34
N TYR A 137 -7.17 0.50 0.48
CA TYR A 137 -7.33 1.49 -0.59
C TYR A 137 -7.21 0.80 -1.94
N TYR A 138 -8.09 1.14 -2.88
CA TYR A 138 -8.09 0.55 -4.22
C TYR A 138 -8.30 1.63 -5.28
N TRP A 139 -7.86 1.34 -6.50
CA TRP A 139 -7.99 2.25 -7.63
C TRP A 139 -9.09 1.76 -8.56
N VAL A 140 -10.15 2.54 -8.68
CA VAL A 140 -11.23 2.30 -9.62
C VAL A 140 -10.83 2.85 -10.99
N ARG A 141 -11.00 2.06 -12.05
CA ARG A 141 -10.79 2.55 -13.41
C ARG A 141 -11.87 3.58 -13.76
N SER A 142 -11.48 4.65 -14.43
CA SER A 142 -12.38 5.78 -14.76
C SER A 142 -13.58 5.38 -15.62
N ASP A 143 -13.44 4.36 -16.46
CA ASP A 143 -14.54 3.80 -17.27
C ASP A 143 -15.58 3.05 -16.41
N ARG A 144 -15.22 2.63 -15.20
CA ARG A 144 -16.07 1.87 -14.27
C ARG A 144 -16.72 2.74 -13.19
N CYS A 145 -16.40 4.03 -13.09
CA CYS A 145 -17.08 4.94 -12.15
C CYS A 145 -18.60 5.05 -12.39
N HIS A 146 -19.08 4.63 -13.56
CA HIS A 146 -20.49 4.63 -13.93
C HIS A 146 -21.23 3.34 -13.56
N GLN A 147 -20.52 2.28 -13.15
CA GLN A 147 -21.12 0.98 -12.86
C GLN A 147 -20.87 0.55 -11.41
N VAL A 148 -22.00 0.50 -10.69
CA VAL A 148 -22.28 -0.18 -9.41
C VAL A 148 -21.51 0.31 -8.19
N SER A 149 -22.27 0.85 -7.23
CA SER A 149 -21.87 1.09 -5.82
C SER A 149 -20.68 2.03 -5.57
N VAL A 150 -20.35 2.89 -6.52
CA VAL A 150 -19.29 3.88 -6.34
C VAL A 150 -19.80 5.03 -5.45
N PRO A 151 -19.03 5.51 -4.45
CA PRO A 151 -19.41 6.70 -3.68
C PRO A 151 -19.72 7.88 -4.61
N LYS A 152 -20.73 8.69 -4.29
CA LYS A 152 -21.16 9.84 -5.12
C LYS A 152 -19.99 10.73 -5.55
N GLU A 153 -18.99 10.88 -4.69
CA GLU A 153 -17.74 11.61 -4.94
C GLU A 153 -16.98 11.12 -6.19
N CYS A 154 -17.01 9.82 -6.51
CA CYS A 154 -16.36 9.30 -7.72
C CYS A 154 -17.08 9.69 -9.01
N GLN A 155 -18.40 9.90 -8.98
CA GLN A 155 -19.14 10.38 -10.15
C GLN A 155 -18.82 11.85 -10.41
N GLU A 156 -18.82 12.67 -9.37
CA GLU A 156 -18.43 14.08 -9.43
C GLU A 156 -16.99 14.24 -9.95
N LEU A 157 -16.05 13.43 -9.43
CA LEU A 157 -14.67 13.41 -9.92
C LEU A 157 -14.55 12.92 -11.36
N ALA A 158 -15.38 11.98 -11.81
CA ALA A 158 -15.36 11.52 -13.20
C ALA A 158 -15.85 12.62 -14.15
N GLU A 159 -16.92 13.33 -13.78
CA GLU A 159 -17.42 14.47 -14.53
C GLU A 159 -16.38 15.60 -14.60
N GLU A 160 -15.74 15.93 -13.48
CA GLU A 160 -14.66 16.93 -13.45
C GLU A 160 -13.49 16.52 -14.34
N ASN A 161 -13.10 15.24 -14.32
CA ASN A 161 -12.03 14.72 -15.19
C ASN A 161 -12.39 14.85 -16.68
N THR A 162 -13.65 14.62 -17.05
CA THR A 162 -14.10 14.80 -18.45
C THR A 162 -14.07 16.26 -18.87
N LYS A 163 -14.49 17.19 -18.01
CA LYS A 163 -14.39 18.64 -18.26
C LYS A 163 -12.94 19.08 -18.43
N LEU A 164 -12.05 18.65 -17.54
CA LEU A 164 -10.62 18.96 -17.62
C LEU A 164 -9.97 18.43 -18.90
N LYS A 165 -10.36 17.25 -19.38
CA LYS A 165 -9.87 16.72 -20.66
C LYS A 165 -10.30 17.57 -21.85
N GLN A 166 -11.57 18.02 -21.87
CA GLN A 166 -12.07 18.92 -22.91
C GLN A 166 -11.33 20.26 -22.88
N GLU A 167 -11.09 20.80 -21.69
CA GLU A 167 -10.35 22.05 -21.50
C GLU A 167 -8.89 21.92 -21.94
N ILE A 168 -8.22 20.80 -21.63
CA ILE A 168 -6.87 20.50 -22.13
C ILE A 168 -6.83 20.44 -23.66
N GLU A 169 -7.81 19.79 -24.29
CA GLU A 169 -7.88 19.74 -25.76
C GLU A 169 -8.10 21.12 -26.36
N GLN A 170 -8.98 21.93 -25.77
CA GLN A 170 -9.24 23.29 -26.22
C GLN A 170 -7.98 24.17 -26.09
N LEU A 171 -7.34 24.16 -24.91
CA LEU A 171 -6.09 24.88 -24.67
C LEU A 171 -4.97 24.43 -25.61
N ARG A 172 -4.90 23.14 -25.97
CA ARG A 172 -3.96 22.64 -26.98
C ARG A 172 -4.22 23.21 -28.37
N ARG A 173 -5.49 23.33 -28.77
CA ARG A 173 -5.87 23.96 -30.06
C ARG A 173 -5.53 25.45 -30.05
N GLU A 174 -5.84 26.16 -28.98
CA GLU A 174 -5.53 27.58 -28.83
C GLU A 174 -4.02 27.84 -28.85
N LEU A 175 -3.23 27.02 -28.13
CA LEU A 175 -1.77 27.09 -28.19
C LEU A 175 -1.22 26.83 -29.58
N MET A 176 -1.80 25.88 -30.32
CA MET A 176 -1.39 25.60 -31.70
C MET A 176 -1.68 26.81 -32.62
N GLN A 177 -2.87 27.40 -32.53
CA GLN A 177 -3.22 28.61 -33.28
C GLN A 177 -2.35 29.81 -32.95
N ILE A 178 -2.01 30.02 -31.68
CA ILE A 178 -1.11 31.10 -31.25
C ILE A 178 0.31 30.86 -31.78
N LYS A 179 0.81 29.62 -31.73
CA LYS A 179 2.12 29.27 -32.32
C LYS A 179 2.15 29.49 -33.82
N GLU A 180 1.10 29.14 -34.55
CA GLU A 180 0.99 29.39 -35.99
C GLU A 180 0.96 30.89 -36.31
N ARG A 181 0.20 31.68 -35.55
CA ARG A 181 0.17 33.14 -35.70
C ARG A 181 1.54 33.77 -35.40
N LEU A 182 2.20 33.36 -34.33
CA LEU A 182 3.57 33.82 -34.02
C LEU A 182 4.55 33.46 -35.14
N ALA A 183 4.50 32.23 -35.66
CA ALA A 183 5.34 31.81 -36.77
C ALA A 183 5.07 32.60 -38.07
N SER A 184 3.83 33.05 -38.28
CA SER A 184 3.48 33.91 -39.42
C SER A 184 3.93 35.37 -39.28
N ILE A 185 4.10 35.86 -38.05
CA ILE A 185 4.56 37.23 -37.75
C ILE A 185 6.10 37.31 -37.67
N LEU A 186 6.75 36.21 -37.30
CA LEU A 186 8.22 36.10 -37.25
C LEU A 186 8.85 35.75 -38.62
N LYS A 187 8.03 35.62 -39.67
CA LYS A 187 8.47 35.56 -41.07
C LYS A 187 8.46 36.96 -41.68
#